data_AF-A0A960PE65-F1
#
_entry.id   AF-A0A960PE65-F1
#
_cell.length_a   1.000
_cell.length_b   1.000
_cell.length_c   1.000
_cell.angle_alpha   90.00
_cell.angle_beta   90.00
_cell.angle_gamma   90.00
#
_symmetry.space_group_name_H-M   'P 1'
#
loop_
_entity.id
_entity.type
_entity.pdbx_description
1 polymer ?
#
loop_
_entity_poly.entity_id
_entity_poly.type
_entity_poly.pdbx_seq_one_letter_code
_entity_poly.pdbx_strand_id
1 'polypeptide(L)'
;MSQGQLFAGTSGFAYPSWKPDFYPAKVPQAKFLEHYATRLNSVEINYTFRRNPTVSTLEKWIAAVPENFRFSVKAHQRITHFARLKPEAKEATDFFLRSIDPLHEAGKLGVVLFQLPPNLKLDLERLEGFLPNLPQDMRCAFEFRNESWYDKAVYALLEEHNVCLCQAESDTLETPPALTADFVYFRLRKSDYTAQERTEIRAHVDGLLDGGRTVFLYFKHEDTPAGALYAEEMLTA
;
A
#
# COMPACT_ATOMS: atom_id res chain seq x y z
N MET A 1 -13.67 -4.68 21.96
CA MET A 1 -13.36 -3.95 20.72
C MET A 1 -13.61 -4.91 19.56
N SER A 2 -14.12 -4.44 18.41
CA SER A 2 -14.20 -5.31 17.23
C SER A 2 -12.80 -5.69 16.78
N GLN A 3 -12.60 -6.94 16.36
CA GLN A 3 -11.32 -7.39 15.81
C GLN A 3 -10.96 -6.58 14.56
N GLY A 4 -9.68 -6.25 14.40
CA GLY A 4 -9.17 -5.60 13.20
C GLY A 4 -9.34 -6.46 11.95
N GLN A 5 -9.10 -5.86 10.77
CA GLN A 5 -9.16 -6.56 9.48
C GLN A 5 -7.78 -6.61 8.84
N LEU A 6 -7.41 -7.77 8.28
CA LEU A 6 -6.18 -7.94 7.51
C LEU A 6 -6.46 -7.93 6.01
N PHE A 7 -5.75 -7.07 5.28
CA PHE A 7 -5.69 -7.01 3.83
C PHE A 7 -4.25 -7.34 3.41
N ALA A 8 -4.04 -8.55 2.90
CA ALA A 8 -2.73 -9.04 2.53
C ALA A 8 -2.63 -9.26 1.01
N GLY A 9 -1.47 -8.94 0.47
CA GLY A 9 -1.17 -9.19 -0.93
C GLY A 9 0.24 -8.84 -1.33
N THR A 10 0.38 -8.45 -2.59
CA THR A 10 1.65 -8.14 -3.24
C THR A 10 1.60 -6.78 -3.91
N SER A 11 2.79 -6.31 -4.26
CA SER A 11 2.99 -5.05 -4.97
C SER A 11 2.80 -5.19 -6.47
N GLY A 12 1.60 -5.54 -6.89
CA GLY A 12 1.23 -5.90 -8.25
C GLY A 12 0.82 -7.37 -8.34
N PHE A 13 0.15 -7.73 -9.43
CA PHE A 13 -0.39 -9.07 -9.64
C PHE A 13 -0.04 -9.66 -11.02
N ALA A 14 0.30 -8.85 -12.02
CA ALA A 14 0.28 -9.28 -13.43
C ALA A 14 1.57 -9.99 -13.91
N TYR A 15 2.05 -11.03 -13.21
CA TYR A 15 3.33 -11.69 -13.47
C TYR A 15 3.18 -13.12 -14.03
N PRO A 16 3.46 -13.36 -15.33
CA PRO A 16 3.35 -14.70 -15.93
C PRO A 16 4.30 -15.73 -15.33
N SER A 17 5.44 -15.29 -14.77
CA SER A 17 6.44 -16.12 -14.12
C SER A 17 5.93 -16.81 -12.84
N TRP A 18 4.80 -16.37 -12.30
CA TRP A 18 4.16 -16.99 -11.14
C TRP A 18 3.37 -18.26 -11.49
N LYS A 19 3.36 -18.68 -12.76
CA LYS A 19 2.80 -19.96 -13.18
C LYS A 19 3.83 -21.09 -13.01
N PRO A 20 3.40 -22.30 -12.63
CA PRO A 20 2.04 -22.69 -12.29
C PRO A 20 1.68 -22.50 -10.81
N ASP A 21 2.64 -22.09 -9.97
CA ASP A 21 2.53 -22.24 -8.51
C ASP A 21 1.50 -21.28 -7.90
N PHE A 22 1.47 -20.03 -8.36
CA PHE A 22 0.43 -19.08 -7.94
C PHE A 22 -0.76 -19.06 -8.92
N TYR A 23 -0.45 -19.01 -10.22
CA TYR A 23 -1.46 -18.96 -11.28
C TYR A 23 -1.57 -20.30 -12.02
N PRO A 24 -2.79 -20.79 -12.34
CA PRO A 24 -2.94 -21.98 -13.17
C PRO A 24 -2.13 -21.90 -14.48
N ALA A 25 -1.47 -22.99 -14.87
CA ALA A 25 -0.55 -23.02 -16.01
C ALA A 25 -1.15 -22.39 -17.30
N LYS A 26 -2.43 -22.64 -17.56
CA LYS A 26 -3.14 -22.21 -18.78
C LYS A 26 -3.98 -20.94 -18.62
N VAL A 27 -4.00 -20.28 -17.46
CA VAL A 27 -4.80 -19.06 -17.30
C VAL A 27 -4.26 -17.94 -18.22
N PRO A 28 -5.11 -17.25 -19.00
CA PRO A 28 -4.66 -16.11 -19.79
C PRO A 28 -4.35 -14.91 -18.89
N GLN A 29 -3.37 -14.07 -19.26
CA GLN A 29 -2.94 -12.92 -18.46
C GLN A 29 -4.07 -11.94 -18.13
N ALA A 30 -5.04 -11.78 -19.04
CA ALA A 30 -6.22 -10.95 -18.83
C ALA A 30 -7.09 -11.40 -17.63
N LYS A 31 -6.95 -12.66 -17.20
CA LYS A 31 -7.67 -13.26 -16.07
C LYS A 31 -6.84 -13.32 -14.79
N PHE A 32 -5.60 -12.81 -14.78
CA PHE A 32 -4.74 -12.89 -13.60
C PHE A 32 -5.34 -12.18 -12.39
N LEU A 33 -5.98 -11.02 -12.56
CA LEU A 33 -6.62 -10.33 -11.43
C LEU A 33 -7.77 -11.15 -10.82
N GLU A 34 -8.61 -11.76 -11.67
CA GLU A 34 -9.71 -12.62 -11.22
C GLU A 34 -9.18 -13.79 -10.39
N HIS A 35 -8.13 -14.48 -10.88
CA HIS A 35 -7.50 -15.57 -10.15
C HIS A 35 -6.72 -15.12 -8.91
N TYR A 36 -6.07 -13.95 -8.96
CA TYR A 36 -5.38 -13.39 -7.81
C TYR A 36 -6.35 -13.13 -6.67
N ALA A 37 -7.52 -12.57 -6.99
CA ALA A 37 -8.57 -12.23 -6.04
C ALA A 37 -9.32 -13.43 -5.46
N THR A 38 -9.07 -14.66 -5.93
CA THR A 38 -9.56 -15.88 -5.25
C THR A 38 -8.63 -16.37 -4.14
N ARG A 39 -7.38 -15.88 -4.08
CA ARG A 39 -6.35 -16.31 -3.13
C ARG A 39 -5.97 -15.21 -2.14
N LEU A 40 -5.95 -13.97 -2.61
CA LEU A 40 -5.58 -12.79 -1.84
C LEU A 40 -6.72 -11.77 -1.85
N ASN A 41 -6.81 -10.96 -0.79
CA ASN A 41 -7.88 -9.99 -0.62
C ASN A 41 -7.45 -8.54 -0.87
N SER A 42 -6.19 -8.30 -1.22
CA SER A 42 -5.72 -6.96 -1.56
C SER A 42 -4.52 -6.96 -2.50
N VAL A 43 -4.30 -5.84 -3.20
CA VAL A 43 -3.10 -5.62 -4.02
C VAL A 43 -2.64 -4.16 -3.95
N GLU A 44 -1.33 -3.92 -3.93
CA GLU A 44 -0.74 -2.58 -4.10
C GLU A 44 -0.42 -2.33 -5.58
N ILE A 45 -1.15 -1.41 -6.20
CA ILE A 45 -0.97 -0.97 -7.58
C ILE A 45 0.10 0.12 -7.65
N ASN A 46 1.20 -0.18 -8.35
CA ASN A 46 2.33 0.72 -8.47
C ASN A 46 2.42 1.48 -9.80
N TYR A 47 1.78 1.03 -10.89
CA TYR A 47 1.95 1.72 -12.17
C TYR A 47 1.33 3.14 -12.15
N THR A 48 0.38 3.39 -11.26
CA THR A 48 -0.24 4.69 -10.98
C THR A 48 0.80 5.77 -10.67
N PHE A 49 1.97 5.35 -10.17
CA PHE A 49 3.14 6.21 -9.96
C PHE A 49 3.56 6.98 -11.23
N ARG A 50 3.41 6.39 -12.42
CA ARG A 50 3.85 6.99 -13.69
C ARG A 50 2.71 7.39 -14.61
N ARG A 51 1.52 6.80 -14.45
CA ARG A 51 0.38 6.99 -15.33
C ARG A 51 -0.90 6.95 -14.53
N ASN A 52 -1.78 7.93 -14.72
CA ASN A 52 -3.11 7.87 -14.11
C ASN A 52 -3.91 6.71 -14.72
N PRO A 53 -4.73 6.01 -13.91
CA PRO A 53 -5.62 4.99 -14.43
C PRO A 53 -6.70 5.62 -15.30
N THR A 54 -7.21 4.86 -16.27
CA THR A 54 -8.41 5.25 -17.01
C THR A 54 -9.65 4.70 -16.32
N VAL A 55 -10.78 5.38 -16.44
CA VAL A 55 -12.08 4.92 -15.89
C VAL A 55 -12.37 3.47 -16.32
N SER A 56 -12.24 3.17 -17.61
CA SER A 56 -12.45 1.80 -18.13
C SER A 56 -11.51 0.76 -17.51
N THR A 57 -10.29 1.14 -17.11
CA THR A 57 -9.38 0.22 -16.41
C THR A 57 -9.89 -0.07 -15.00
N LEU A 58 -10.31 0.97 -14.27
CA LEU A 58 -10.83 0.83 -12.92
C LEU A 58 -12.13 0.02 -12.89
N GLU A 59 -13.07 0.30 -13.79
CA GLU A 59 -14.31 -0.47 -13.92
C GLU A 59 -14.05 -1.97 -14.13
N LYS A 60 -13.09 -2.30 -15.01
CA LYS A 60 -12.68 -3.70 -15.24
C LYS A 60 -12.10 -4.35 -13.99
N TRP A 61 -11.29 -3.64 -13.22
CA TRP A 61 -10.75 -4.17 -11.97
C TRP A 61 -11.83 -4.36 -10.90
N ILE A 62 -12.71 -3.38 -10.74
CA ILE A 62 -13.82 -3.44 -9.78
C ILE A 62 -14.69 -4.67 -10.06
N ALA A 63 -15.02 -4.91 -11.33
CA ALA A 63 -15.81 -6.06 -11.77
C ALA A 63 -15.08 -7.41 -11.65
N ALA A 64 -13.74 -7.41 -11.66
CA ALA A 64 -12.93 -8.64 -11.65
C ALA A 64 -12.69 -9.23 -10.24
N VAL A 65 -13.03 -8.50 -9.17
CA VAL A 65 -12.69 -8.90 -7.79
C VAL A 65 -13.91 -8.94 -6.88
N PRO A 66 -13.90 -9.74 -5.79
CA PRO A 66 -14.97 -9.75 -4.79
C PRO A 66 -15.21 -8.38 -4.11
N GLU A 67 -16.32 -8.24 -3.39
CA GLU A 67 -16.71 -7.02 -2.68
C GLU A 67 -15.70 -6.62 -1.58
N ASN A 68 -15.17 -7.60 -0.86
CA ASN A 68 -14.20 -7.39 0.22
C ASN A 68 -12.76 -7.17 -0.28
N PHE A 69 -12.50 -7.17 -1.59
CA PHE A 69 -11.16 -6.93 -2.11
C PHE A 69 -10.78 -5.45 -2.03
N ARG A 70 -9.52 -5.14 -1.74
CA ARG A 70 -9.01 -3.76 -1.65
C ARG A 70 -7.83 -3.49 -2.57
N PHE A 71 -7.87 -2.39 -3.31
CA PHE A 71 -6.76 -1.87 -4.08
C PHE A 71 -6.08 -0.74 -3.30
N SER A 72 -4.84 -0.93 -2.90
CA SER A 72 -3.98 0.20 -2.49
C SER A 72 -3.28 0.74 -3.72
N VAL A 73 -3.09 2.05 -3.81
CA VAL A 73 -2.56 2.71 -5.00
C VAL A 73 -1.40 3.62 -4.64
N LYS A 74 -0.33 3.58 -5.43
CA LYS A 74 0.79 4.50 -5.26
C LYS A 74 0.47 5.85 -5.90
N ALA A 75 0.64 6.93 -5.14
CA ALA A 75 0.43 8.29 -5.61
C ALA A 75 1.34 8.62 -6.81
N HIS A 76 0.85 9.47 -7.72
CA HIS A 76 1.57 9.83 -8.93
C HIS A 76 2.89 10.57 -8.61
N GLN A 77 3.98 10.26 -9.33
CA GLN A 77 5.32 10.82 -9.09
C GLN A 77 5.38 12.35 -9.23
N ARG A 78 4.43 12.95 -9.97
CA ARG A 78 4.28 14.41 -10.05
C ARG A 78 4.10 15.04 -8.67
N ILE A 79 3.41 14.35 -7.76
CA ILE A 79 3.15 14.81 -6.40
C ILE A 79 4.42 14.68 -5.55
N THR A 80 4.97 13.47 -5.44
CA THR A 80 6.01 13.17 -4.46
C THR A 80 7.44 13.41 -4.95
N HIS A 81 7.72 13.21 -6.24
CA HIS A 81 9.08 13.29 -6.80
C HIS A 81 9.36 14.61 -7.51
N PHE A 82 8.36 15.20 -8.19
CA PHE A 82 8.54 16.45 -8.94
C PHE A 82 8.14 17.67 -8.12
N ALA A 83 6.88 17.75 -7.68
CA ALA A 83 6.42 18.84 -6.84
C ALA A 83 6.94 18.73 -5.40
N ARG A 84 7.28 17.51 -4.93
CA ARG A 84 7.92 17.26 -3.63
C ARG A 84 7.16 17.92 -2.47
N LEU A 85 5.84 17.76 -2.48
CA LEU A 85 4.89 18.29 -1.49
C LEU A 85 4.83 19.81 -1.38
N LYS A 86 5.45 20.56 -2.30
CA LYS A 86 5.29 22.02 -2.35
C LYS A 86 3.84 22.41 -2.65
N PRO A 87 3.44 23.67 -2.43
CA PRO A 87 2.07 24.13 -2.70
C PRO A 87 1.55 23.78 -4.10
N GLU A 88 2.42 23.76 -5.12
CA GLU A 88 2.04 23.39 -6.50
C GLU A 88 1.65 21.91 -6.65
N ALA A 89 1.95 21.05 -5.67
CA ALA A 89 1.54 19.66 -5.65
C ALA A 89 0.01 19.49 -5.52
N LYS A 90 -0.70 20.51 -5.02
CA LYS A 90 -2.14 20.44 -4.75
C LYS A 90 -2.93 20.05 -6.00
N GLU A 91 -2.72 20.73 -7.13
CA GLU A 91 -3.45 20.45 -8.37
C GLU A 91 -3.23 19.01 -8.86
N ALA A 92 -1.98 18.54 -8.80
CA ALA A 92 -1.64 17.16 -9.18
C ALA A 92 -2.24 16.13 -8.21
N THR A 93 -2.36 16.48 -6.93
CA THR A 93 -2.98 15.64 -5.90
C THR A 93 -4.48 15.54 -6.12
N ASP A 94 -5.17 16.68 -6.25
CA ASP A 94 -6.60 16.74 -6.53
C ASP A 94 -6.95 15.96 -7.82
N PHE A 95 -6.15 16.13 -8.88
CA PHE A 95 -6.33 15.39 -10.13
C PHE A 95 -6.18 13.88 -9.93
N PHE A 96 -5.13 13.45 -9.20
CA PHE A 96 -4.87 12.04 -8.97
C PHE A 96 -5.98 11.40 -8.13
N LEU A 97 -6.40 12.04 -7.05
CA LEU A 97 -7.48 11.55 -6.19
C LEU A 97 -8.79 11.39 -6.97
N ARG A 98 -9.17 12.38 -7.78
CA ARG A 98 -10.33 12.24 -8.69
C ARG A 98 -10.17 11.10 -9.69
N SER A 99 -8.95 10.80 -10.14
CA SER A 99 -8.73 9.72 -11.11
C SER A 99 -8.90 8.32 -10.52
N ILE A 100 -8.77 8.17 -9.19
CA ILE A 100 -8.95 6.90 -8.47
C ILE A 100 -10.30 6.80 -7.75
N ASP A 101 -11.10 7.87 -7.79
CA ASP A 101 -12.41 7.98 -7.15
C ASP A 101 -13.36 6.79 -7.44
N PRO A 102 -13.40 6.21 -8.66
CA PRO A 102 -14.23 5.02 -8.91
C PRO A 102 -13.91 3.83 -7.99
N LEU A 103 -12.66 3.68 -7.52
CA LEU A 103 -12.31 2.65 -6.53
C LEU A 103 -12.86 2.98 -5.15
N HIS A 104 -12.86 4.27 -4.79
CA HIS A 104 -13.36 4.76 -3.51
C HIS A 104 -14.89 4.64 -3.44
N GLU A 105 -15.61 5.13 -4.46
CA GLU A 105 -17.07 5.00 -4.58
C GLU A 105 -17.53 3.54 -4.55
N ALA A 106 -16.76 2.63 -5.17
CA ALA A 106 -17.05 1.19 -5.15
C ALA A 106 -16.72 0.51 -3.80
N GLY A 107 -16.20 1.25 -2.80
CA GLY A 107 -15.77 0.69 -1.52
C GLY A 107 -14.54 -0.22 -1.62
N LYS A 108 -13.77 -0.13 -2.70
CA LYS A 108 -12.61 -1.00 -3.00
C LYS A 108 -11.26 -0.29 -2.90
N LEU A 109 -11.21 1.01 -2.61
CA LEU A 109 -9.95 1.70 -2.29
C LEU A 109 -9.46 1.28 -0.89
N GLY A 110 -8.22 0.79 -0.83
CA GLY A 110 -7.53 0.43 0.41
C GLY A 110 -6.81 1.63 1.02
N VAL A 111 -5.62 1.94 0.50
CA VAL A 111 -4.76 3.04 0.94
C VAL A 111 -4.12 3.76 -0.25
N VAL A 112 -3.99 5.08 -0.17
CA VAL A 112 -3.17 5.88 -1.09
C VAL A 112 -1.76 6.06 -0.50
N LEU A 113 -0.77 5.47 -1.16
CA LEU A 113 0.63 5.50 -0.71
C LEU A 113 1.39 6.69 -1.33
N PHE A 114 1.84 7.62 -0.50
CA PHE A 114 2.74 8.72 -0.83
C PHE A 114 4.19 8.36 -0.47
N GLN A 115 4.90 7.74 -1.41
CA GLN A 115 6.34 7.47 -1.24
C GLN A 115 7.18 8.67 -1.70
N LEU A 116 8.00 9.20 -0.79
CA LEU A 116 8.94 10.29 -1.08
C LEU A 116 10.29 9.76 -1.57
N PRO A 117 11.02 10.49 -2.42
CA PRO A 117 12.33 10.05 -2.91
C PRO A 117 13.42 10.15 -1.82
N PRO A 118 14.48 9.32 -1.89
CA PRO A 118 15.53 9.27 -0.85
C PRO A 118 16.36 10.55 -0.71
N ASN A 119 16.38 11.38 -1.74
CA ASN A 119 17.10 12.65 -1.76
C ASN A 119 16.23 13.85 -1.32
N LEU A 120 15.03 13.61 -0.80
CA LEU A 120 14.21 14.62 -0.15
C LEU A 120 14.39 14.47 1.36
N LYS A 121 15.17 15.37 1.96
CA LYS A 121 15.32 15.47 3.42
C LYS A 121 14.08 16.10 4.05
N LEU A 122 13.92 15.93 5.37
CA LEU A 122 12.85 16.53 6.16
C LEU A 122 12.70 18.01 5.84
N ASP A 123 11.47 18.37 5.52
CA ASP A 123 10.97 19.73 5.38
C ASP A 123 9.57 19.72 6.02
N LEU A 124 9.53 20.05 7.31
CA LEU A 124 8.32 19.91 8.13
C LEU A 124 7.21 20.84 7.63
N GLU A 125 7.55 22.07 7.25
CA GLU A 125 6.60 23.05 6.70
C GLU A 125 5.91 22.54 5.45
N ARG A 126 6.63 21.81 4.58
CA ARG A 126 5.99 21.18 3.41
C ARG A 126 5.02 20.08 3.78
N LEU A 127 5.34 19.25 4.76
CA LEU A 127 4.43 18.19 5.19
C LEU A 127 3.18 18.82 5.83
N GLU A 128 3.38 19.80 6.71
CA GLU A 128 2.30 20.56 7.38
C GLU A 128 1.39 21.28 6.37
N GLY A 129 1.95 21.92 5.36
CA GLY A 129 1.16 22.56 4.30
C GLY A 129 0.49 21.57 3.34
N PHE A 130 0.98 20.32 3.25
CA PHE A 130 0.46 19.33 2.32
C PHE A 130 -0.69 18.51 2.89
N LEU A 131 -0.58 18.02 4.14
CA LEU A 131 -1.54 17.10 4.75
C LEU A 131 -3.00 17.62 4.77
N PRO A 132 -3.29 18.91 4.99
CA PRO A 132 -4.66 19.43 4.92
C PRO A 132 -5.31 19.31 3.54
N ASN A 133 -4.55 19.05 2.48
CA ASN A 133 -5.10 18.81 1.14
C ASN A 133 -5.58 17.36 0.94
N LEU A 134 -5.30 16.46 1.87
CA LEU A 134 -5.73 15.06 1.79
C LEU A 134 -7.16 14.90 2.30
N PRO A 135 -7.99 14.09 1.63
CA PRO A 135 -9.36 13.85 2.05
C PRO A 135 -9.39 12.97 3.31
N GLN A 136 -10.28 13.30 4.25
CA GLN A 136 -10.39 12.59 5.54
C GLN A 136 -11.03 11.20 5.41
N ASP A 137 -11.76 10.95 4.32
CA ASP A 137 -12.46 9.70 4.04
C ASP A 137 -11.64 8.72 3.17
N MET A 138 -10.39 9.05 2.85
CA MET A 138 -9.44 8.12 2.22
C MET A 138 -8.23 7.88 3.13
N ARG A 139 -7.92 6.61 3.36
CA ARG A 139 -6.70 6.23 4.08
C ARG A 139 -5.47 6.60 3.26
N CYS A 140 -4.57 7.38 3.86
CA CYS A 140 -3.32 7.80 3.24
C CYS A 140 -2.13 7.31 4.07
N ALA A 141 -1.07 6.84 3.40
CA ALA A 141 0.17 6.45 4.06
C ALA A 141 1.37 7.16 3.44
N PHE A 142 2.33 7.57 4.27
CA PHE A 142 3.59 8.16 3.83
C PHE A 142 4.74 7.19 4.01
N GLU A 143 5.52 6.99 2.96
CA GLU A 143 6.75 6.22 3.01
C GLU A 143 7.93 7.14 2.75
N PHE A 144 8.70 7.39 3.80
CA PHE A 144 9.91 8.19 3.74
C PHE A 144 11.10 7.32 3.35
N ARG A 145 11.98 7.87 2.50
CA ARG A 145 13.20 7.20 2.03
C ARG A 145 14.48 7.88 2.51
N ASN A 146 14.33 8.82 3.43
CA ASN A 146 15.43 9.54 4.05
C ASN A 146 15.20 9.54 5.56
N GLU A 147 16.22 9.14 6.33
CA GLU A 147 16.14 8.98 7.78
C GLU A 147 15.78 10.26 8.53
N SER A 148 16.06 11.43 7.94
CA SER A 148 15.71 12.71 8.57
C SER A 148 14.21 12.90 8.81
N TRP A 149 13.34 12.14 8.13
CA TRP A 149 11.89 12.15 8.36
C TRP A 149 11.45 11.34 9.58
N TYR A 150 12.32 10.53 10.18
CA TYR A 150 12.02 9.76 11.38
C TYR A 150 12.19 10.61 12.64
N ASP A 151 11.37 11.67 12.68
CA ASP A 151 11.34 12.68 13.73
C ASP A 151 9.98 12.69 14.43
N LYS A 152 9.97 12.97 15.74
CA LYS A 152 8.74 12.98 16.54
C LYS A 152 7.72 14.02 16.06
N ALA A 153 8.17 15.16 15.55
CA ALA A 153 7.28 16.19 15.01
C ALA A 153 6.57 15.70 13.74
N VAL A 154 7.22 14.88 12.91
CA VAL A 154 6.60 14.23 11.75
C VAL A 154 5.53 13.25 12.22
N TYR A 155 5.83 12.42 13.23
CA TYR A 155 4.86 11.43 13.73
C TYR A 155 3.62 12.10 14.33
N ALA A 156 3.80 13.14 15.14
CA ALA A 156 2.70 13.90 15.72
C ALA A 156 1.80 14.52 14.64
N LEU A 157 2.41 15.08 13.59
CA LEU A 157 1.66 15.68 12.49
C LEU A 157 0.89 14.64 11.67
N LEU A 158 1.47 13.46 11.45
CA LEU A 158 0.79 12.33 10.81
C LEU A 158 -0.38 11.82 11.67
N GLU A 159 -0.18 11.70 13.00
CA GLU A 159 -1.22 11.32 13.97
C GLU A 159 -2.41 12.28 13.96
N GLU A 160 -2.15 13.59 13.97
CA GLU A 160 -3.20 14.61 13.91
C GLU A 160 -4.12 14.46 12.70
N HIS A 161 -3.58 13.98 11.58
CA HIS A 161 -4.31 13.81 10.32
C HIS A 161 -4.78 12.37 10.08
N ASN A 162 -4.58 11.45 11.03
CA ASN A 162 -4.81 10.01 10.86
C ASN A 162 -4.14 9.43 9.59
N VAL A 163 -2.90 9.87 9.31
CA VAL A 163 -2.11 9.42 8.17
C VAL A 163 -1.07 8.43 8.64
N CYS A 164 -1.00 7.26 8.00
CA CYS A 164 -0.14 6.17 8.43
C CYS A 164 1.32 6.42 8.01
N LEU A 165 2.26 6.30 8.95
CA LEU A 165 3.67 6.06 8.62
C LEU A 165 3.77 4.65 8.04
N CYS A 166 4.08 4.55 6.76
CA CYS A 166 4.29 3.28 6.09
C CYS A 166 5.50 2.57 6.71
N GLN A 167 5.26 1.41 7.32
CA GLN A 167 6.31 0.57 7.88
C GLN A 167 6.91 -0.29 6.76
N ALA A 168 7.97 0.23 6.16
CA ALA A 168 8.70 -0.44 5.09
C ALA A 168 10.00 -1.06 5.61
N GLU A 169 10.28 -2.27 5.14
CA GLU A 169 11.58 -2.92 5.35
C GLU A 169 12.17 -3.40 4.01
N SER A 170 13.49 -3.43 3.92
CA SER A 170 14.28 -4.10 2.88
C SER A 170 15.59 -4.61 3.48
N ASP A 171 16.45 -5.22 2.67
CA ASP A 171 17.76 -5.74 3.14
C ASP A 171 18.69 -4.66 3.72
N THR A 172 18.35 -3.37 3.57
CA THR A 172 19.16 -2.20 3.96
C THR A 172 18.36 -1.06 4.58
N LEU A 173 17.05 -1.23 4.77
CA LEU A 173 16.16 -0.19 5.27
C LEU A 173 15.19 -0.83 6.27
N GLU A 174 15.02 -0.19 7.42
CA GLU A 174 13.95 -0.53 8.36
C GLU A 174 13.31 0.77 8.84
N THR A 175 11.99 0.83 8.78
CA THR A 175 11.22 2.00 9.25
C THR A 175 10.84 1.81 10.71
N PRO A 176 10.96 2.85 11.57
CA PRO A 176 10.51 2.76 12.94
C PRO A 176 9.03 2.32 13.04
N PRO A 177 8.67 1.44 13.99
CA PRO A 177 7.32 0.88 14.12
C PRO A 177 6.34 1.86 14.81
N ALA A 178 6.37 3.14 14.42
CA ALA A 178 5.45 4.14 14.96
C ALA A 178 4.04 3.95 14.39
N LEU A 179 3.03 4.07 15.25
CA LEU A 179 1.63 3.91 14.89
C LEU A 179 0.96 5.29 14.83
N THR A 180 0.88 5.87 13.64
CA THR A 180 0.38 7.24 13.44
C THR A 180 -1.04 7.32 12.88
N ALA A 181 -1.74 6.17 12.81
CA ALA A 181 -3.11 6.10 12.32
C ALA A 181 -3.87 4.94 12.99
N ASP A 182 -5.19 4.91 12.80
CA ASP A 182 -6.08 3.80 13.19
C ASP A 182 -5.91 2.52 12.34
N PHE A 183 -5.02 2.58 11.34
CA PHE A 183 -4.60 1.46 10.51
C PHE A 183 -3.08 1.40 10.37
N VAL A 184 -2.56 0.25 9.93
CA VAL A 184 -1.14 0.02 9.68
C VAL A 184 -0.92 -0.38 8.23
N TYR A 185 0.14 0.12 7.62
CA TYR A 185 0.52 -0.16 6.24
C TYR A 185 1.95 -0.70 6.16
N PHE A 186 2.09 -1.99 5.88
CA PHE A 186 3.37 -2.68 5.74
C PHE A 186 3.80 -2.84 4.29
N ARG A 187 5.08 -2.58 4.03
CA ARG A 187 5.73 -2.85 2.74
C ARG A 187 6.96 -3.72 2.98
N LEU A 188 6.80 -5.02 2.79
CA LEU A 188 7.82 -6.03 3.04
C LEU A 188 8.65 -6.21 1.77
N ARG A 189 9.91 -5.72 1.75
CA ARG A 189 10.77 -5.64 0.54
C ARG A 189 12.08 -6.42 0.59
N LYS A 190 12.36 -7.19 1.65
CA LYS A 190 13.47 -8.15 1.65
C LYS A 190 13.34 -9.12 0.48
N SER A 191 14.47 -9.64 0.04
CA SER A 191 14.57 -10.56 -1.11
C SER A 191 14.04 -11.97 -0.79
N ASP A 192 13.97 -12.34 0.48
CA ASP A 192 13.33 -13.57 0.95
C ASP A 192 12.88 -13.39 2.41
N TYR A 193 11.99 -14.28 2.87
CA TYR A 193 11.55 -14.38 4.25
C TYR A 193 11.57 -15.85 4.66
N THR A 194 12.36 -16.18 5.67
CA THR A 194 12.36 -17.52 6.27
C THR A 194 11.01 -17.83 6.93
N ALA A 195 10.72 -19.12 7.16
CA ALA A 195 9.50 -19.52 7.85
C ALA A 195 9.38 -18.90 9.26
N GLN A 196 10.51 -18.74 9.95
CA GLN A 196 10.55 -18.07 11.25
C GLN A 196 10.17 -16.59 11.13
N GLU A 197 10.78 -15.84 10.21
CA GLU A 197 10.43 -14.43 9.99
C GLU A 197 8.96 -14.23 9.63
N ARG A 198 8.39 -15.12 8.79
CA ARG A 198 6.96 -15.06 8.46
C ARG A 198 6.07 -15.33 9.66
N THR A 199 6.48 -16.22 10.56
CA THR A 199 5.78 -16.47 11.83
C THR A 199 5.82 -15.24 12.74
N GLU A 200 6.97 -14.58 12.84
CA GLU A 200 7.14 -13.36 13.62
C GLU A 200 6.32 -12.18 13.05
N ILE A 201 6.32 -12.03 11.73
CA ILE A 201 5.46 -11.06 11.02
C ILE A 201 3.99 -11.33 11.33
N ARG A 202 3.53 -12.58 11.23
CA ARG A 202 2.14 -12.92 11.51
C ARG A 202 1.75 -12.63 12.96
N ALA A 203 2.58 -13.03 13.93
CA ALA A 203 2.34 -12.76 15.34
C ALA A 203 2.26 -11.25 15.63
N HIS A 204 3.09 -10.44 14.96
CA HIS A 204 3.00 -8.98 15.07
C HIS A 204 1.69 -8.43 14.50
N VAL A 205 1.27 -8.92 13.33
CA VAL A 205 -0.02 -8.56 12.71
C VAL A 205 -1.19 -8.94 13.62
N ASP A 206 -1.18 -10.14 14.22
CA ASP A 206 -2.23 -10.59 15.14
C ASP A 206 -2.38 -9.64 16.34
N GLY A 207 -1.27 -9.21 16.93
CA GLY A 207 -1.30 -8.22 18.02
C GLY A 207 -1.94 -6.88 17.61
N LEU A 208 -1.75 -6.45 16.36
CA LEU A 208 -2.40 -5.24 15.82
C LEU A 208 -3.90 -5.46 15.58
N LEU A 209 -4.29 -6.63 15.08
CA LEU A 209 -5.69 -7.01 14.85
C LEU A 209 -6.46 -7.14 16.15
N ASP A 210 -5.86 -7.75 17.18
CA ASP A 210 -6.44 -7.86 18.53
C ASP A 210 -6.60 -6.48 19.18
N GLY A 211 -5.70 -5.55 18.86
CA GLY A 211 -5.82 -4.13 19.18
C GLY A 211 -6.86 -3.35 18.37
N GLY A 212 -7.59 -4.02 17.46
CA GLY A 212 -8.67 -3.43 16.65
C GLY A 212 -8.21 -2.67 15.40
N ARG A 213 -6.93 -2.71 15.03
CA ARG A 213 -6.41 -1.97 13.87
C ARG A 213 -6.64 -2.71 12.56
N THR A 214 -6.98 -1.97 11.52
CA THR A 214 -6.92 -2.51 10.15
C THR A 214 -5.46 -2.58 9.69
N VAL A 215 -5.05 -3.69 9.10
CA VAL A 215 -3.69 -3.90 8.60
C VAL A 215 -3.71 -4.12 7.10
N PHE A 216 -2.93 -3.34 6.37
CA PHE A 216 -2.62 -3.57 4.95
C PHE A 216 -1.17 -4.03 4.85
N LEU A 217 -0.93 -5.19 4.24
CA LEU A 217 0.41 -5.80 4.19
C LEU A 217 0.73 -6.26 2.77
N TYR A 218 1.83 -5.75 2.23
CA TYR A 218 2.25 -6.06 0.87
C TYR A 218 3.68 -6.57 0.80
N PHE A 219 3.83 -7.82 0.38
CA PHE A 219 5.11 -8.33 -0.08
C PHE A 219 5.48 -7.68 -1.43
N LYS A 220 6.78 -7.49 -1.65
CA LYS A 220 7.31 -7.08 -2.95
C LYS A 220 6.92 -8.13 -4.01
N HIS A 221 6.66 -7.68 -5.23
CA HIS A 221 6.59 -8.60 -6.35
C HIS A 221 8.02 -9.02 -6.71
N GLU A 222 8.19 -10.29 -7.02
CA GLU A 222 9.45 -10.82 -7.54
C GLU A 222 9.18 -11.64 -8.79
N ASP A 223 10.25 -12.05 -9.47
CA ASP A 223 10.14 -12.94 -10.61
C ASP A 223 9.56 -14.30 -10.19
N THR A 224 9.69 -14.68 -8.92
CA THR A 224 9.09 -15.87 -8.33
C THR A 224 7.74 -15.57 -7.68
N PRO A 225 6.86 -16.58 -7.50
CA PRO A 225 5.59 -16.42 -6.79
C PRO A 225 5.72 -16.31 -5.27
N ALA A 226 6.94 -16.35 -4.70
CA ALA A 226 7.16 -16.47 -3.26
C ALA A 226 6.40 -15.42 -2.45
N GLY A 227 6.51 -14.14 -2.78
CA GLY A 227 5.79 -13.07 -2.08
C GLY A 227 4.26 -13.21 -2.12
N ALA A 228 3.71 -13.77 -3.20
CA ALA A 228 2.26 -14.02 -3.30
C ALA A 228 1.82 -15.21 -2.44
N LEU A 229 2.66 -16.25 -2.34
CA LEU A 229 2.44 -17.39 -1.44
C LEU A 229 2.59 -16.96 0.03
N TYR A 230 3.58 -16.14 0.36
CA TYR A 230 3.75 -15.58 1.70
C TYR A 230 2.54 -14.73 2.12
N ALA A 231 1.99 -13.93 1.20
CA ALA A 231 0.76 -13.17 1.47
C ALA A 231 -0.45 -14.08 1.73
N GLU A 232 -0.53 -15.23 1.08
CA GLU A 232 -1.62 -16.21 1.28
C GLU A 232 -1.50 -16.92 2.64
N GLU A 233 -0.26 -17.25 3.05
CA GLU A 233 0.01 -17.74 4.41
C GLU A 233 -0.47 -16.75 5.47
N MET A 234 -0.30 -15.43 5.25
CA MET A 234 -0.79 -14.41 6.18
C MET A 234 -2.31 -14.41 6.34
N LEU A 235 -3.09 -14.88 5.36
CA LEU A 235 -4.57 -14.91 5.43
C LEU A 235 -5.13 -16.21 5.99
N THR A 236 -4.34 -17.29 5.99
CA THR A 236 -4.79 -18.64 6.37
C THR A 236 -4.29 -19.09 7.74
N ALA A 237 -3.30 -18.39 8.32
CA ALA A 237 -2.76 -18.66 9.65
C ALA A 237 -3.70 -18.27 10.81
#